data_AF-S4PG94-F1
#
_entry.id   AF-S4PG94-F1
#
_cell.length_a   1.000
_cell.length_b   1.000
_cell.length_c   1.000
_cell.angle_alpha   90.00
_cell.angle_beta   90.00
_cell.angle_gamma   90.00
#
_symmetry.space_group_name_H-M   'P 1'
#
loop_
_entity.id
_entity.type
_entity.pdbx_description
1 polymer ?
#
loop_
_entity_poly.entity_id
_entity_poly.type
_entity_poly.pdbx_seq_one_letter_code
_entity_poly.pdbx_strand_id
1 'polypeptide(L)'
;MFLAQVTQCYQNEMKHFPQKIVDILKIHNTAMHHEMRLSLCKCLIMLRNKNFITAFDLLELFFSLIKCQDKILREYLKTHIIN
;
A
#
# COMPACT_ATOMS: atom_id res chain seq x y z
N MET A 1 6.62 -5.27 -6.56
CA MET A 1 7.61 -4.25 -6.95
C MET A 1 7.61 -3.99 -8.46
N PHE A 2 7.89 -4.99 -9.30
CA PHE A 2 7.97 -4.83 -10.76
C PHE A 2 6.71 -4.21 -11.39
N LEU A 3 5.52 -4.74 -11.11
CA LEU A 3 4.25 -4.22 -11.64
C LEU A 3 3.96 -2.76 -11.23
N ALA A 4 4.41 -2.35 -10.04
CA ALA A 4 4.31 -0.95 -9.60
C ALA A 4 5.32 -0.02 -10.27
N GLN A 5 6.36 -0.55 -10.90
CA GLN A 5 7.30 0.21 -11.70
C GLN A 5 6.81 0.36 -13.15
N VAL A 6 6.28 -0.71 -13.75
CA VAL A 6 5.79 -0.69 -15.15
C VAL A 6 4.36 -0.17 -15.32
N THR A 7 3.72 0.26 -14.23
CA THR A 7 2.32 0.72 -14.21
C THR A 7 2.05 1.90 -15.15
N GLN A 8 3.05 2.75 -15.37
CA GLN A 8 2.95 3.88 -16.30
C GLN A 8 2.90 3.44 -17.76
N CYS A 9 3.49 2.29 -18.11
CA CYS A 9 3.45 1.73 -19.46
C CYS A 9 2.13 1.01 -19.75
N TYR A 10 1.42 0.53 -18.71
CA TYR A 10 0.19 -0.27 -18.83
C TYR A 10 -0.96 0.34 -18.02
N GLN A 11 -1.24 1.63 -18.23
CA GLN A 11 -2.21 2.37 -17.41
C GLN A 11 -3.62 1.77 -17.46
N ASN A 12 -4.05 1.29 -18.62
CA ASN A 12 -5.40 0.74 -18.81
C ASN A 12 -5.63 -0.56 -18.05
N GLU A 13 -4.65 -1.48 -18.07
CA GLU A 13 -4.78 -2.76 -17.35
C GLU A 13 -4.54 -2.62 -15.85
N MET A 14 -3.79 -1.59 -15.45
CA MET A 14 -3.41 -1.39 -14.06
C MET A 14 -4.39 -0.53 -13.25
N LYS A 15 -5.51 -0.08 -13.84
CA LYS A 15 -6.52 0.73 -13.11
C LYS A 15 -7.05 0.02 -11.86
N HIS A 16 -7.22 -1.29 -11.91
CA HIS A 16 -7.74 -2.08 -10.78
C HIS A 16 -6.66 -2.68 -9.89
N PHE A 17 -5.38 -2.53 -10.26
CA PHE A 17 -4.27 -3.09 -9.52
C PHE A 17 -4.10 -2.49 -8.11
N PRO A 18 -4.16 -1.15 -7.92
CA PRO A 18 -4.10 -0.55 -6.59
C PRO A 18 -5.20 -1.07 -5.66
N GLN A 19 -6.44 -1.13 -6.16
CA GLN A 19 -7.59 -1.56 -5.38
C GLN A 19 -7.42 -3.00 -4.88
N LYS A 20 -6.94 -3.92 -5.73
CA LYS A 20 -6.65 -5.30 -5.32
C LYS A 20 -5.64 -5.37 -4.17
N ILE A 21 -4.59 -4.53 -4.20
CA ILE A 21 -3.61 -4.50 -3.10
C ILE A 21 -4.24 -3.97 -1.81
N VAL A 22 -5.09 -2.93 -1.91
CA VAL A 22 -5.84 -2.38 -0.78
C VAL A 22 -6.73 -3.48 -0.15
N ASP A 23 -7.50 -4.19 -0.97
CA ASP A 23 -8.41 -5.24 -0.50
C ASP A 23 -7.66 -6.40 0.17
N ILE A 24 -6.56 -6.84 -0.44
CA ILE A 24 -5.69 -7.88 0.13
C ILE A 24 -5.13 -7.44 1.49
N LEU A 25 -4.68 -6.18 1.61
CA LEU A 25 -4.19 -5.64 2.87
C LEU A 25 -5.30 -5.46 3.92
N LYS A 26 -6.53 -5.11 3.52
CA LYS A 26 -7.68 -5.04 4.45
C LYS A 26 -8.07 -6.43 4.95
N ILE A 27 -8.17 -7.42 4.06
CA ILE A 27 -8.67 -8.78 4.36
C ILE A 27 -7.63 -9.64 5.08
N HIS A 28 -6.37 -9.63 4.63
CA HIS A 28 -5.34 -10.57 5.09
C HIS A 28 -4.29 -9.95 6.04
N ASN A 29 -4.59 -8.81 6.68
CA ASN A 29 -3.59 -8.13 7.53
C ASN A 29 -3.03 -9.01 8.67
N THR A 30 -3.81 -9.96 9.21
CA THR A 30 -3.40 -10.84 10.32
C THR A 30 -2.71 -12.12 9.85
N ALA A 31 -3.04 -12.62 8.66
CA ALA A 31 -2.47 -13.86 8.11
C ALA A 31 -1.19 -13.63 7.30
N MET A 32 -0.91 -12.40 6.88
CA MET A 32 0.29 -12.08 6.10
C MET A 32 1.55 -11.90 6.95
N HIS A 33 2.65 -12.42 6.41
CA HIS A 33 4.00 -12.18 6.91
C HIS A 33 4.36 -10.69 6.89
N HIS A 34 5.09 -10.24 7.91
CA HIS A 34 5.41 -8.82 8.13
C HIS A 34 6.12 -8.17 6.93
N GLU A 35 7.07 -8.87 6.30
CA GLU A 35 7.80 -8.39 5.12
C GLU A 35 6.90 -8.20 3.90
N MET A 36 5.90 -9.07 3.72
CA MET A 36 4.98 -8.99 2.60
C MET A 36 4.04 -7.78 2.78
N ARG A 37 3.53 -7.56 4.00
CA ARG A 37 2.76 -6.34 4.35
C ARG A 37 3.55 -5.07 4.07
N LEU A 38 4.82 -5.01 4.50
CA LEU A 38 5.68 -3.86 4.25
C LEU A 38 5.93 -3.64 2.75
N SER A 39 6.17 -4.71 2.00
CA SER A 39 6.40 -4.64 0.55
C SER A 39 5.17 -4.15 -0.21
N LEU A 40 3.97 -4.55 0.19
CA LEU A 40 2.71 -4.07 -0.38
C LEU A 40 2.45 -2.59 0.00
N CYS A 41 2.77 -2.17 1.21
CA CYS A 41 2.67 -0.75 1.60
C CYS A 41 3.62 0.13 0.78
N LYS A 42 4.88 -0.31 0.60
CA LYS A 42 5.84 0.35 -0.31
C LYS A 42 5.30 0.46 -1.73
N CYS A 43 4.69 -0.63 -2.22
CA CYS A 43 4.06 -0.68 -3.54
C CYS A 43 2.94 0.36 -3.68
N LEU A 44 2.06 0.50 -2.68
CA LEU A 44 0.99 1.50 -2.69
C LEU A 44 1.52 2.95 -2.66
N ILE A 45 2.60 3.22 -1.91
CA ILE A 45 3.23 4.54 -1.90
C ILE A 45 3.82 4.89 -3.28
N MET A 46 4.44 3.92 -3.95
CA MET A 46 4.92 4.12 -5.31
C MET A 46 3.78 4.42 -6.30
N LEU A 47 2.63 3.78 -6.13
CA LEU A 47 1.44 4.03 -6.94
C LEU A 47 0.84 5.42 -6.65
N ARG A 48 0.86 5.87 -5.38
CA ARG A 48 0.51 7.25 -4.99
C ARG A 48 1.43 8.27 -5.68
N ASN A 49 2.75 8.06 -5.66
CA ASN A 49 3.71 8.95 -6.33
C ASN A 49 3.47 9.07 -7.85
N LYS A 50 2.77 8.10 -8.43
CA LYS A 50 2.38 8.06 -9.85
C LYS A 50 0.94 8.50 -10.09
N ASN A 51 0.26 9.03 -9.07
CA ASN A 51 -1.14 9.49 -9.10
C ASN A 51 -2.18 8.40 -9.43
N PHE A 52 -1.87 7.12 -9.20
CA PHE A 52 -2.85 6.02 -9.36
C PHE A 52 -3.76 5.82 -8.14
N ILE A 53 -3.41 6.41 -7.00
CA ILE A 53 -4.17 6.33 -5.74
C ILE A 53 -4.22 7.73 -5.15
N THR A 54 -5.39 8.11 -4.62
CA THR A 54 -5.52 9.37 -3.90
C THR A 54 -4.83 9.28 -2.53
N ALA A 55 -4.38 10.42 -2.00
CA ALA A 55 -3.82 10.45 -0.65
C ALA A 55 -4.84 10.01 0.41
N PHE A 56 -6.12 10.31 0.19
CA PHE A 56 -7.21 10.00 1.12
C PHE A 56 -7.42 8.49 1.28
N ASP A 57 -7.53 7.75 0.17
CA ASP A 57 -7.72 6.29 0.19
C ASP A 57 -6.53 5.58 0.85
N LEU A 58 -5.32 6.09 0.61
CA LEU A 58 -4.10 5.56 1.21
C LEU A 58 -4.04 5.78 2.72
N LEU A 59 -4.43 6.98 3.18
CA LEU A 59 -4.49 7.33 4.60
C LEU A 59 -5.47 6.43 5.35
N GLU A 60 -6.66 6.20 4.81
CA GLU A 60 -7.68 5.32 5.43
C GLU A 60 -7.12 3.90 5.66
N LEU A 61 -6.42 3.35 4.65
CA LEU A 61 -5.79 2.05 4.75
C LEU A 61 -4.66 2.05 5.80
N PHE A 62 -3.82 3.08 5.81
CA PHE A 62 -2.70 3.19 6.74
C PHE A 62 -3.16 3.29 8.19
N PHE A 63 -4.23 4.04 8.48
CA PHE A 63 -4.85 4.07 9.81
C PHE A 63 -5.45 2.73 10.22
N SER A 64 -5.93 1.93 9.26
CA SER A 64 -6.39 0.56 9.54
C SER A 64 -5.21 -0.37 9.88
N LEU A 65 -4.11 -0.27 9.13
CA LEU A 65 -2.91 -1.10 9.30
C LEU A 65 -2.07 -0.72 10.54
N ILE A 66 -2.12 0.53 11.02
CA ILE A 66 -1.36 0.97 12.20
C ILE A 66 -1.78 0.24 13.48
N LYS A 67 -2.99 -0.34 13.49
CA LYS A 67 -3.53 -1.17 14.58
C LYS A 67 -2.86 -2.54 14.67
N CYS A 68 -2.17 -3.00 13.62
CA CYS A 68 -1.44 -4.26 13.64
C CYS A 68 -0.22 -4.19 14.58
N GLN A 69 0.08 -5.31 15.25
CA GLN A 69 1.22 -5.43 16.17
C GLN A 69 2.55 -5.61 15.43
N ASP A 70 2.93 -4.65 14.59
CA ASP A 70 4.14 -4.71 13.78
C ASP A 70 4.95 -3.43 13.93
N LYS A 71 6.06 -3.48 14.67
CA LYS A 71 6.84 -2.30 15.04
C LYS A 71 7.42 -1.60 13.81
N ILE A 72 7.99 -2.38 12.88
CA ILE A 72 8.63 -1.86 11.67
C ILE A 72 7.57 -1.22 10.77
N LEU A 73 6.43 -1.89 10.58
CA LEU A 73 5.34 -1.35 9.78
C LEU A 73 4.80 -0.05 10.37
N ARG A 74 4.60 0.04 11.69
CA ARG A 74 4.11 1.28 12.33
C ARG A 74 5.06 2.46 12.16
N GLU A 75 6.37 2.27 12.32
CA GLU A 75 7.35 3.34 12.10
C GLU A 75 7.36 3.79 10.64
N TYR A 76 7.28 2.83 9.72
CA TYR A 76 7.20 3.11 8.29
C TYR A 76 5.93 3.90 7.93
N LEU A 77 4.77 3.45 8.40
CA LEU A 77 3.49 4.11 8.17
C LEU A 77 3.46 5.51 8.78
N LYS A 78 3.94 5.69 10.02
CA LYS A 78 3.99 7.02 10.66
C LYS A 78 4.78 8.03 9.84
N THR A 79 5.96 7.63 9.35
CA THR A 79 6.79 8.50 8.51
C THR A 79 6.05 8.95 7.24
N HIS A 80 5.26 8.05 6.64
CA HIS A 80 4.52 8.32 5.40
C HIS A 80 3.10 8.92 5.59
N ILE A 81 2.57 8.94 6.81
CA ILE A 81 1.33 9.66 7.16
C ILE A 81 1.64 11.12 7.48
N ILE A 82 2.81 11.40 8.07
CA ILE A 82 3.22 12.74 8.50
C ILE A 82 3.80 13.55 7.32
N ASN A 83 4.53 12.91 6.40
CA ASN A 83 5.12 13.51 5.18
C ASN A 83 4.33 13.16 3.92
#